data_AF-A0A179GW12-F1
#
_entry.id   AF-A0A179GW12-F1
#
_cell.length_a   1.000
_cell.length_b   1.000
_cell.length_c   1.000
_cell.angle_alpha   90.00
_cell.angle_beta   90.00
_cell.angle_gamma   90.00
#
_symmetry.space_group_name_H-M   'P 1'
#
loop_
_entity.id
_entity.type
_entity.pdbx_description
1 polymer ?
#
loop_
_entity_poly.entity_id
_entity_poly.type
_entity_poly.pdbx_seq_one_letter_code
_entity_poly.pdbx_strand_id
1 'polypeptide(L)'
;MSWPPLPKPDRQNTLEWPWWEVDLEEDDLCGFLYKKYNTATIFLQDLPSFYRDVVELVRETKTGSKDEFLRLLGERKARREKEITLAHGQTCAALAHGGQTLSASQYRNLLRWTQYSSLDALVQFLASFGPDSGGNERLSTGSCFLANAAPY
;
A
#
# COMPACT_ATOMS: atom_id res chain seq x y z
N MET A 1 7.17 -10.91 -3.53
CA MET A 1 7.03 -9.66 -4.31
C MET A 1 7.61 -8.54 -3.46
N SER A 2 8.29 -7.54 -4.02
CA SER A 2 8.49 -6.27 -3.32
C SER A 2 7.16 -5.50 -3.35
N TRP A 3 6.99 -4.47 -2.52
CA TRP A 3 5.95 -3.44 -2.76
C TRP A 3 5.91 -3.10 -4.26
N PRO A 4 4.73 -2.83 -4.88
CA PRO A 4 4.70 -2.56 -6.31
C PRO A 4 5.72 -1.46 -6.62
N PRO A 5 6.45 -1.58 -7.75
CA PRO A 5 7.29 -0.49 -8.21
C PRO A 5 6.43 0.77 -8.26
N LEU A 6 7.06 1.94 -8.07
CA LEU A 6 6.36 3.21 -8.23
C LEU A 6 5.49 3.15 -9.48
N PRO A 7 4.24 3.63 -9.41
CA PRO A 7 3.41 3.71 -10.60
C PRO A 7 4.23 4.43 -11.67
N LYS A 8 4.37 3.80 -12.83
CA LYS A 8 5.00 4.45 -13.97
C LYS A 8 4.00 5.42 -14.56
N PRO A 9 4.45 6.57 -15.09
CA PRO A 9 3.59 7.43 -15.88
C PRO A 9 2.91 6.60 -16.96
N ASP A 10 1.59 6.70 -17.07
CA ASP A 10 0.85 6.03 -18.11
C ASP A 10 1.16 6.70 -19.46
N ARG A 11 2.08 6.12 -20.22
CA ARG A 11 2.45 6.60 -21.56
C ARG A 11 1.29 6.50 -22.57
N GLN A 12 0.16 5.89 -22.18
CA GLN A 12 -1.07 5.78 -22.97
C GLN A 12 -2.11 6.88 -22.70
N ASN A 13 -1.73 8.02 -22.09
CA ASN A 13 -2.47 9.30 -22.16
C ASN A 13 -3.67 9.46 -21.21
N THR A 14 -3.63 9.00 -19.95
CA THR A 14 -4.74 9.23 -18.99
C THR A 14 -4.42 10.11 -17.77
N LEU A 15 -3.17 10.54 -17.61
CA LEU A 15 -2.74 11.38 -16.48
C LEU A 15 -2.00 12.64 -16.95
N GLU A 16 -2.57 13.40 -17.89
CA GLU A 16 -2.15 14.79 -18.08
C GLU A 16 -2.55 15.58 -16.81
N TRP A 17 -1.54 16.00 -16.04
CA TRP A 17 -1.73 16.86 -14.88
C TRP A 17 -1.03 18.21 -15.16
N PRO A 18 -1.55 19.33 -14.63
CA PRO A 18 -1.07 20.67 -14.98
C PRO A 18 0.26 21.02 -14.29
N TRP A 19 1.32 20.23 -14.55
CA TRP A 19 2.65 20.40 -13.95
C TRP A 19 3.27 21.77 -14.26
N TRP A 20 2.98 22.31 -15.44
CA TRP A 20 3.47 23.61 -15.90
C TRP A 20 2.94 24.79 -15.06
N GLU A 21 1.80 24.63 -14.39
CA GLU A 21 1.23 25.69 -13.53
C GLU A 21 1.96 25.83 -12.19
N VAL A 22 2.73 24.81 -11.80
CA VAL A 22 3.40 24.73 -10.50
C VAL A 22 4.92 24.55 -10.61
N ASP A 23 5.49 24.78 -11.80
CA ASP A 23 6.93 24.70 -12.06
C ASP A 23 7.54 23.32 -11.73
N LEU A 24 6.84 22.25 -12.14
CA LEU A 24 7.28 20.86 -11.97
C LEU A 24 7.39 20.14 -13.32
N GLU A 25 8.03 18.98 -13.36
CA GLU A 25 8.09 18.12 -14.55
C GLU A 25 6.95 17.09 -14.54
N GLU A 26 6.51 16.64 -15.72
CA GLU A 26 5.44 15.64 -15.84
C GLU A 26 5.70 14.37 -15.01
N ASP A 27 6.96 13.90 -15.02
CA ASP A 27 7.40 12.69 -14.31
C ASP A 27 7.44 12.87 -12.77
N ASP A 28 7.38 14.10 -12.25
CA ASP A 28 7.45 14.36 -10.82
C ASP A 28 6.25 13.79 -10.04
N LEU A 29 5.09 13.67 -10.70
CA LEU A 29 3.89 13.08 -10.13
C LEU A 29 4.15 11.66 -9.64
N CYS A 30 4.69 10.81 -10.52
CA CYS A 30 5.08 9.43 -10.22
C CYS A 30 6.43 9.34 -9.48
N GLY A 31 7.22 10.41 -9.54
CA GLY A 31 8.52 10.57 -8.91
C GLY A 31 8.42 11.00 -7.45
N PHE A 32 8.93 12.20 -7.14
CA PHE A 32 9.06 12.65 -5.76
C PHE A 32 7.71 12.98 -5.12
N LEU A 33 6.72 13.43 -5.89
CA LEU A 33 5.41 13.78 -5.35
C LEU A 33 4.73 12.55 -4.76
N TYR A 34 4.66 11.45 -5.51
CA TYR A 34 4.12 10.18 -5.02
C TYR A 34 4.90 9.68 -3.80
N LYS A 35 6.24 9.68 -3.86
CA LYS A 35 7.10 9.17 -2.78
C LYS A 35 7.02 9.98 -1.49
N LYS A 36 6.80 11.30 -1.59
CA LYS A 36 6.87 12.20 -0.43
C LYS A 36 5.49 12.45 0.17
N TYR A 37 4.47 12.59 -0.67
CA TYR A 37 3.14 13.02 -0.25
C TYR A 37 2.09 11.89 -0.31
N ASN A 38 2.36 10.78 -1.01
CA ASN A 38 1.47 9.63 -1.08
C ASN A 38 2.06 8.36 -0.41
N THR A 39 2.83 8.55 0.65
CA THR A 39 3.38 7.45 1.48
C THR A 39 3.01 7.65 2.94
N ALA A 40 2.53 6.58 3.58
CA ALA A 40 2.34 6.54 5.02
C ALA A 40 3.28 5.49 5.63
N THR A 41 3.85 5.82 6.79
CA THR A 41 4.61 4.84 7.59
C THR A 41 3.63 4.05 8.44
N ILE A 42 3.59 2.74 8.24
CA ILE A 42 2.82 1.81 9.07
C ILE A 42 3.77 0.89 9.85
N PHE A 43 3.40 0.53 11.07
CA PHE A 43 4.16 -0.44 11.85
C PHE A 43 4.07 -1.83 11.21
N LEU A 44 5.22 -2.50 11.09
CA LEU A 44 5.32 -3.82 10.44
C LEU A 44 4.70 -4.95 11.28
N GLN A 45 4.71 -4.79 12.61
CA GLN A 45 4.25 -5.78 13.57
C GLN A 45 3.48 -5.09 14.70
N ASP A 46 2.59 -5.84 15.35
CA ASP A 46 2.07 -5.47 16.65
C ASP A 46 3.20 -5.46 17.70
N LEU A 47 3.03 -4.63 18.74
CA LEU A 47 4.02 -4.46 19.79
C LEU A 47 4.40 -5.80 20.50
N PRO A 48 3.45 -6.69 20.85
CA PRO A 48 3.78 -8.00 21.41
C PRO A 48 4.68 -8.86 20.50
N SER A 49 4.43 -8.87 19.19
CA SER A 49 5.29 -9.57 18.24
C SER A 49 6.68 -8.97 18.16
N PHE A 50 6.77 -7.64 18.08
CA PHE A 50 8.07 -6.96 18.08
C PHE A 50 8.85 -7.19 19.37
N TYR A 51 8.19 -7.17 20.53
CA TYR A 51 8.80 -7.48 21.81
C TYR A 51 9.41 -8.90 21.84
N ARG A 52 8.69 -9.90 21.30
CA ARG A 52 9.20 -11.27 21.20
C ARG A 52 10.45 -11.35 20.34
N ASP A 53 10.48 -10.67 19.20
CA ASP A 53 11.66 -10.60 18.34
C ASP A 53 12.85 -9.96 19.07
N VAL A 54 12.63 -8.87 19.80
CA VAL A 54 13.68 -8.21 20.59
C VAL A 54 14.25 -9.16 21.65
N VAL A 55 13.40 -9.82 22.43
CA VAL A 55 13.84 -10.76 23.48
C VAL A 55 14.60 -11.95 22.88
N GLU A 56 14.13 -12.49 21.75
CA GLU A 56 14.80 -13.57 21.04
C GLU A 56 16.20 -13.13 20.58
N LEU A 57 16.30 -12.00 19.90
CA LEU A 57 17.57 -11.48 19.37
C LEU A 57 18.56 -11.09 20.47
N VAL A 58 18.09 -10.61 21.63
CA VAL A 58 18.96 -10.38 22.80
C VAL A 58 19.60 -11.69 23.26
N ARG A 59 18.86 -12.80 23.25
CA ARG A 59 19.41 -14.13 23.61
C ARG A 59 20.36 -14.67 22.55
N GLU A 60 20.11 -14.37 21.27
CA GLU A 60 21.00 -14.73 20.17
C GLU A 60 22.31 -13.91 20.17
N THR A 61 22.28 -12.69 20.71
CA THR A 61 23.44 -11.80 20.79
C THR A 61 24.41 -12.29 21.87
N LYS A 62 25.38 -13.11 21.46
CA LYS A 62 26.27 -13.85 22.37
C LYS A 62 27.19 -12.97 23.23
N THR A 63 27.42 -11.72 22.85
CA THR A 63 28.48 -10.87 23.43
C THR A 63 28.00 -9.58 24.07
N GLY A 64 26.69 -9.34 24.16
CA GLY A 64 26.15 -8.06 24.66
C GLY A 64 26.49 -6.87 23.76
N SER A 65 26.97 -7.10 22.54
CA SER A 65 27.29 -6.06 21.56
C SER A 65 26.02 -5.40 21.03
N LYS A 66 25.89 -4.09 21.29
CA LYS A 66 24.79 -3.28 20.77
C LYS A 66 24.76 -3.26 19.24
N ASP A 67 25.93 -3.17 18.61
CA ASP A 67 26.02 -3.08 17.15
C ASP A 67 25.63 -4.41 16.49
N GLU A 68 26.02 -5.54 17.10
CA GLU A 68 25.59 -6.87 16.65
C GLU A 68 24.08 -7.03 16.79
N PHE A 69 23.50 -6.62 17.92
CA PHE A 69 22.06 -6.64 18.14
C PHE A 69 21.30 -5.79 17.11
N LEU A 70 21.74 -4.55 16.86
CA LEU A 70 21.12 -3.67 15.87
C LEU A 70 21.21 -4.22 14.45
N ARG A 71 22.33 -4.86 14.10
CA ARG A 71 22.51 -5.56 12.82
C ARG A 71 21.51 -6.71 12.67
N LEU A 72 21.39 -7.58 13.68
CA LEU A 72 20.44 -8.68 13.68
C LEU A 72 18.98 -8.20 13.63
N LEU A 73 18.66 -7.10 14.33
CA LEU A 73 17.33 -6.49 14.28
C LEU A 73 17.01 -5.95 12.88
N GLY A 74 18.00 -5.36 12.20
CA GLY A 74 17.89 -4.96 10.79
C GLY A 74 17.62 -6.15 9.85
N GLU A 75 18.30 -7.28 10.06
CA GLU A 75 18.07 -8.51 9.30
C GLU A 75 16.67 -9.09 9.55
N ARG A 76 16.20 -9.06 10.81
CA ARG A 76 14.84 -9.50 11.19
C ARG A 76 13.78 -8.62 10.53
N LYS A 77 13.94 -7.30 10.51
CA LYS A 77 13.07 -6.37 9.77
C LYS A 77 12.99 -6.74 8.29
N ALA A 78 14.13 -6.92 7.63
CA ALA A 78 14.18 -7.27 6.21
C ALA A 78 13.53 -8.64 5.92
N ARG A 79 13.68 -9.61 6.83
CA ARG A 79 12.98 -10.90 6.73
C ARG A 79 11.47 -10.72 6.86
N ARG A 80 11.03 -9.94 7.84
CA ARG A 80 9.60 -9.72 8.12
C ARG A 80 8.89 -8.98 6.98
N GLU A 81 9.55 -8.03 6.34
CA GLU A 81 9.05 -7.36 5.14
C GLU A 81 8.80 -8.37 3.99
N LYS A 82 9.71 -9.32 3.80
CA LYS A 82 9.55 -10.39 2.79
C LYS A 82 8.40 -11.33 3.14
N GLU A 83 8.30 -11.75 4.41
CA GLU A 83 7.22 -12.62 4.89
C GLU A 83 5.84 -11.98 4.68
N ILE A 84 5.68 -10.71 5.07
CA ILE A 84 4.40 -10.00 4.94
C ILE A 84 4.04 -9.82 3.47
N THR A 85 5.01 -9.48 2.61
CA THR A 85 4.70 -9.31 1.19
C THR A 85 4.38 -10.65 0.51
N LEU A 86 4.99 -11.75 0.95
CA LEU A 86 4.62 -13.10 0.50
C LEU A 86 3.21 -13.47 0.96
N ALA A 87 2.91 -13.27 2.25
CA ALA A 87 1.60 -13.55 2.82
C ALA A 87 0.49 -12.73 2.14
N HIS A 88 0.74 -11.44 1.87
CA HIS A 88 -0.18 -10.59 1.12
C HIS A 88 -0.54 -11.18 -0.25
N GLY A 89 0.47 -11.61 -1.02
CA GLY A 89 0.24 -12.23 -2.33
C GLY A 89 -0.54 -13.54 -2.24
N GLN A 90 -0.22 -14.39 -1.24
CA GLN A 90 -0.94 -15.64 -1.00
C GLN A 90 -2.39 -15.41 -0.58
N THR A 91 -2.64 -14.45 0.30
CA THR A 91 -3.99 -14.05 0.72
C THR A 91 -4.81 -13.55 -0.46
N CYS A 92 -4.25 -12.69 -1.31
CA CYS A 92 -4.95 -12.20 -2.49
C CYS A 92 -5.29 -13.33 -3.48
N ALA A 93 -4.35 -14.24 -3.75
CA ALA A 93 -4.59 -15.40 -4.61
C ALA A 93 -5.67 -16.33 -4.02
N ALA A 94 -5.63 -16.57 -2.71
CA ALA A 94 -6.63 -17.37 -2.02
C ALA A 94 -8.01 -16.72 -2.04
N LEU A 95 -8.11 -15.38 -1.98
CA LEU A 95 -9.38 -14.66 -2.09
C LEU A 95 -9.91 -14.65 -3.54
N ALA A 96 -9.02 -14.57 -4.53
CA ALA A 96 -9.40 -14.55 -5.94
C ALA A 96 -9.84 -15.93 -6.47
N HIS A 97 -9.28 -17.01 -5.92
CA HIS A 97 -9.48 -18.38 -6.39
C HIS A 97 -10.10 -19.33 -5.34
N GLY A 98 -10.37 -18.84 -4.13
CA GLY A 98 -10.90 -19.64 -3.03
C GLY A 98 -12.38 -19.99 -3.20
N GLY A 99 -12.86 -20.90 -2.35
CA GLY A 99 -14.27 -21.34 -2.35
C GLY A 99 -15.27 -20.34 -1.74
N GLN A 100 -14.82 -19.18 -1.24
CA GLN A 100 -15.72 -18.13 -0.80
C GLN A 100 -16.15 -17.28 -2.01
N THR A 101 -17.46 -17.16 -2.21
CA THR A 101 -18.00 -16.39 -3.33
C THR A 101 -17.99 -14.91 -2.96
N LEU A 102 -17.02 -14.15 -3.47
CA LEU A 102 -17.03 -12.69 -3.39
C LEU A 102 -18.13 -12.13 -4.30
N SER A 103 -18.80 -11.06 -3.87
CA SER A 103 -19.67 -10.30 -4.76
C SER A 103 -18.84 -9.62 -5.87
N ALA A 104 -19.50 -9.19 -6.95
CA ALA A 104 -18.80 -8.48 -8.03
C ALA A 104 -18.09 -7.19 -7.55
N SER A 105 -18.67 -6.48 -6.59
CA SER A 105 -18.06 -5.26 -6.01
C SER A 105 -16.84 -5.60 -5.14
N GLN A 106 -16.93 -6.63 -4.30
CA GLN A 106 -15.82 -7.13 -3.49
C GLN A 106 -14.67 -7.63 -4.36
N TYR A 107 -14.97 -8.38 -5.42
CA TYR A 107 -13.98 -8.89 -6.36
C TYR A 107 -13.27 -7.75 -7.11
N ARG A 108 -14.01 -6.72 -7.55
CA ARG A 108 -13.42 -5.52 -8.17
C ARG A 108 -12.49 -4.78 -7.20
N ASN A 109 -12.89 -4.66 -5.94
CA ASN A 109 -12.06 -4.01 -4.91
C ASN A 109 -10.81 -4.84 -4.58
N LEU A 110 -10.92 -6.18 -4.59
CA LEU A 110 -9.77 -7.08 -4.46
C LEU A 110 -8.77 -6.88 -5.61
N LEU A 111 -9.23 -6.83 -6.86
CA LEU A 111 -8.38 -6.57 -8.02
C LEU A 111 -7.66 -5.22 -7.89
N ARG A 112 -8.39 -4.16 -7.51
CA ARG A 112 -7.82 -2.83 -7.26
C ARG A 112 -6.74 -2.89 -6.16
N TRP A 113 -6.99 -3.58 -5.06
CA TRP A 113 -6.00 -3.75 -4.00
C TRP A 113 -4.76 -4.49 -4.49
N THR A 114 -4.91 -5.58 -5.24
CA THR A 114 -3.76 -6.31 -5.80
C THR A 114 -2.94 -5.49 -6.78
N GLN A 115 -3.60 -4.64 -7.59
CA GLN A 115 -2.93 -3.82 -8.60
C GLN A 115 -2.15 -2.66 -7.99
N TYR A 116 -2.77 -1.91 -7.07
CA TYR A 116 -2.17 -0.68 -6.54
C TYR A 116 -1.45 -0.85 -5.20
N SER A 117 -1.79 -1.91 -4.44
CA SER A 117 -1.33 -2.15 -3.06
C SER A 117 -1.38 -0.89 -2.17
N SER A 118 -2.34 0.01 -2.41
CA SER A 118 -2.48 1.23 -1.62
C SER A 118 -3.34 0.97 -0.39
N LEU A 119 -3.12 1.76 0.67
CA LEU A 119 -3.95 1.71 1.87
C LEU A 119 -5.43 2.03 1.55
N ASP A 120 -5.67 2.98 0.65
CA ASP A 120 -7.02 3.30 0.16
C ASP A 120 -7.71 2.09 -0.48
N ALA A 121 -7.03 1.36 -1.36
CA ALA A 121 -7.61 0.18 -2.00
C ALA A 121 -7.88 -0.96 -0.99
N LEU A 122 -7.00 -1.15 0.00
CA LEU A 122 -7.24 -2.08 1.11
C LEU A 122 -8.48 -1.69 1.93
N VAL A 123 -8.58 -0.43 2.33
CA VAL A 123 -9.73 0.05 3.13
C VAL A 123 -11.02 -0.09 2.35
N GLN A 124 -11.05 0.23 1.05
CA GLN A 124 -12.23 0.05 0.21
C GLN A 124 -12.62 -1.43 0.05
N PHE A 125 -11.64 -2.33 -0.05
CA PHE A 125 -11.91 -3.77 -0.01
C PHE A 125 -12.55 -4.20 1.31
N LEU A 126 -11.97 -3.81 2.46
CA LEU A 126 -12.52 -4.14 3.77
C LEU A 126 -13.93 -3.54 3.98
N ALA A 127 -14.14 -2.30 3.56
CA ALA A 127 -15.43 -1.61 3.68
C ALA A 127 -16.54 -2.30 2.86
N SER A 128 -16.20 -3.02 1.78
CA SER A 128 -17.18 -3.74 0.96
C SER A 128 -17.78 -4.99 1.61
N PHE A 129 -17.33 -5.35 2.82
CA PHE A 129 -17.98 -6.36 3.68
C PHE A 129 -18.92 -5.74 4.73
N GLY A 130 -18.92 -4.41 4.88
CA GLY A 130 -19.83 -3.70 5.78
C GLY A 130 -21.26 -3.69 5.24
N PRO A 131 -22.25 -3.33 6.07
CA PRO A 131 -23.62 -3.14 5.61
C PRO A 131 -23.67 -2.07 4.51
N ASP A 132 -24.59 -2.21 3.55
CA ASP A 132 -24.92 -1.19 2.55
C ASP A 132 -25.53 0.05 3.22
N SER A 133 -24.74 0.76 4.02
CA SER A 133 -25.06 2.10 4.45
C SER A 133 -24.94 3.00 3.23
N GLY A 134 -26.08 3.45 2.69
CA GLY A 134 -26.20 4.46 1.63
C GLY A 134 -25.64 5.82 2.06
N GLY A 135 -24.34 5.85 2.39
CA GLY A 135 -23.66 6.93 3.07
C GLY A 135 -22.18 6.58 3.22
N ASN A 136 -21.52 6.28 2.10
CA ASN A 136 -20.08 6.51 2.01
C ASN A 136 -19.80 7.34 0.75
N GLU A 137 -20.51 8.45 0.64
CA GLU A 137 -19.98 9.62 -0.06
C GLU A 137 -18.64 9.94 0.62
N ARG A 138 -17.52 9.71 -0.07
CA ARG A 138 -16.15 10.10 0.32
C ARG A 138 -15.34 9.12 1.19
N LEU A 139 -14.96 8.00 0.60
CA LEU A 139 -13.52 7.81 0.31
C LEU A 139 -13.18 8.17 -1.16
N SER A 140 -14.21 8.57 -1.93
CA SER A 140 -14.07 9.29 -3.20
C SER A 140 -13.57 10.72 -2.97
N THR A 141 -12.28 10.88 -2.70
CA THR A 141 -11.55 12.10 -3.06
C THR A 141 -10.70 11.77 -4.27
N GLY A 142 -11.35 11.72 -5.43
CA GLY A 142 -10.71 11.63 -6.74
C GLY A 142 -11.51 12.31 -7.85
N SER A 143 -12.67 12.90 -7.54
CA SER A 143 -13.47 13.69 -8.50
C SER A 143 -13.31 15.20 -8.25
N CYS A 144 -12.06 15.64 -8.19
CA CYS A 144 -11.60 17.01 -8.49
C CYS A 144 -10.37 16.72 -9.34
N PHE A 145 -10.39 16.75 -10.67
CA PHE A 145 -10.68 17.88 -11.54
C PHE A 145 -11.19 17.33 -12.86
N LEU A 146 -12.43 17.63 -13.24
CA LEU A 146 -12.88 17.83 -14.64
C LEU A 146 -14.31 18.38 -14.55
N ALA A 147 -14.46 19.53 -13.90
CA ALA A 147 -15.65 20.35 -14.00
C ALA A 147 -15.19 21.74 -14.43
N ASN A 148 -15.24 21.95 -15.75
CA ASN A 148 -15.33 23.21 -16.50
C ASN A 148 -14.33 23.29 -17.65
N ALA A 149 -14.76 22.76 -18.79
CA ALA A 149 -14.51 23.41 -20.07
C ALA A 149 -15.75 23.15 -20.93
N ALA A 150 -16.80 23.97 -20.72
CA ALA A 150 -17.79 24.16 -21.76
C ALA A 150 -17.17 25.05 -22.85
N PRO A 151 -17.48 24.81 -24.14
CA PRO A 151 -16.88 25.54 -25.24
C PRO A 151 -17.52 26.92 -25.35
N TYR A 152 -16.71 27.98 -25.49
CA TYR A 152 -16.81 29.05 -26.49
C TYR A 152 -15.60 29.96 -26.34
#